data_AF-A0A2R5GRE7-F1
#
_entry.id   AF-A0A2R5GRE7-F1
#
_cell.length_a   1.000
_cell.length_b   1.000
_cell.length_c   1.000
_cell.angle_alpha   90.00
_cell.angle_beta   90.00
_cell.angle_gamma   90.00
#
_symmetry.space_group_name_H-M   'P 1'
#
loop_
_entity.id
_entity.type
_entity.pdbx_description
1 polymer ?
#
loop_
_entity_poly.entity_id
_entity_poly.type
_entity_poly.pdbx_seq_one_letter_code
_entity_poly.pdbx_strand_id
1 'polypeptide(L)'
;MNALAHGQQSKEEGSARREAAKGPWPAGQFKGKVKVLAVVMAAFAGRIVESQVVTTPRYDAGVSYAGLCTDSEGRVLPHLYSELSAEIVTEQDGLDSCVLTYGADKVIGFSFDDGFEPPEYSCFFAPGDVPEVQPGWGEGRPSEGAQAPVAGGNGDTASRCYDFLAEGCKARVITAVDRTYARRYPRPAMRAALQAYGAAAEFVQALPFDESVRLGLLDLDRTSVWQRVDIDSTAGHDQSLLLESIFVAGATLSAGSRAYGTKFPPIFEEVADALADGSSSTDPSNFIIIVSDGRLLKPDHWRNYVELKQNMLDRLGPRAPKILCYRIERATNTKFFDAVCDETFYEGMDGKSLADVAIDVSSRICEPVDDRRAVTSGAILP
;
A
#
# COMPACT_ATOMS: atom_id res chain seq x y z
N MET A 1 -73.69 -26.89 1.62
CA MET A 1 -74.40 -26.76 2.91
C MET A 1 -73.41 -26.18 3.92
N ASN A 2 -73.79 -25.04 4.52
CA ASN A 2 -73.16 -24.23 5.59
C ASN A 2 -71.83 -23.52 5.23
N ALA A 3 -71.81 -22.22 4.85
CA ALA A 3 -72.08 -20.95 5.58
C ALA A 3 -70.85 -20.43 6.35
N LEU A 4 -70.19 -19.36 5.83
CA LEU A 4 -70.12 -17.97 6.36
C LEU A 4 -69.35 -17.86 7.71
N ALA A 5 -68.36 -16.98 7.90
CA ALA A 5 -68.49 -15.53 7.80
C ALA A 5 -67.14 -14.76 7.72
N HIS A 6 -67.29 -13.50 7.29
CA HIS A 6 -66.34 -12.41 7.11
C HIS A 6 -65.64 -11.87 8.38
N GLY A 7 -64.54 -11.15 8.17
CA GLY A 7 -64.02 -10.14 9.09
C GLY A 7 -62.85 -9.34 8.50
N GLN A 8 -63.14 -8.33 7.68
CA GLN A 8 -62.23 -7.24 7.31
C GLN A 8 -62.21 -6.17 8.42
N GLN A 9 -61.03 -5.66 8.78
CA GLN A 9 -60.91 -4.25 9.16
C GLN A 9 -59.50 -3.69 8.88
N SER A 10 -59.50 -2.61 8.11
CA SER A 10 -58.51 -1.54 7.91
C SER A 10 -58.12 -0.86 9.24
N LYS A 11 -57.17 0.06 9.42
CA LYS A 11 -56.35 0.96 8.59
C LYS A 11 -55.40 1.69 9.57
N GLU A 12 -54.30 2.23 9.04
CA GLU A 12 -53.62 3.50 9.44
C GLU A 12 -53.20 3.75 10.90
N GLU A 13 -51.88 3.82 11.12
CA GLU A 13 -51.09 4.75 11.96
C GLU A 13 -49.68 4.11 12.14
N GLY A 14 -48.53 4.78 12.10
CA GLY A 14 -48.20 6.17 11.86
C GLY A 14 -46.74 6.26 11.38
N SER A 15 -46.51 7.17 10.45
CA SER A 15 -45.21 7.66 10.02
C SER A 15 -44.63 8.58 11.09
N ALA A 16 -43.40 8.31 11.52
CA ALA A 16 -42.34 9.25 11.94
C ALA A 16 -41.54 8.72 13.14
N ARG A 17 -40.27 8.35 12.89
CA ARG A 17 -39.15 8.73 13.77
C ARG A 17 -37.83 8.56 13.02
N ARG A 18 -37.33 9.70 12.52
CA ARG A 18 -35.91 9.98 12.38
C ARG A 18 -35.29 9.93 13.79
N GLU A 19 -34.11 9.36 13.92
CA GLU A 19 -32.92 10.09 14.39
C GLU A 19 -31.72 9.15 14.37
N ALA A 20 -30.81 9.43 13.43
CA ALA A 20 -29.47 8.90 13.39
C ALA A 20 -28.69 9.48 14.56
N ALA A 21 -28.15 8.61 15.42
CA ALA A 21 -27.23 8.98 16.48
C ALA A 21 -25.88 9.38 15.87
N LYS A 22 -25.71 10.68 15.57
CA LYS A 22 -24.39 11.33 15.50
C LYS A 22 -24.11 11.92 16.88
N GLY A 23 -23.33 11.21 17.70
CA GLY A 23 -22.80 11.75 18.94
C GLY A 23 -21.45 12.43 18.69
N PRO A 24 -21.25 13.71 19.06
CA PRO A 24 -19.93 14.31 19.15
C PRO A 24 -19.29 13.96 20.50
N TRP A 25 -18.03 13.54 20.49
CA TRP A 25 -17.21 13.38 21.69
C TRP A 25 -16.78 14.75 22.25
N PRO A 26 -16.78 14.96 23.58
CA PRO A 26 -16.39 16.23 24.18
C PRO A 26 -14.86 16.39 24.26
N ALA A 27 -14.34 17.47 23.69
CA ALA A 27 -12.98 17.92 23.87
C ALA A 27 -12.80 18.48 25.31
N GLY A 28 -12.08 17.73 26.14
CA GLY A 28 -11.66 18.16 27.46
C GLY A 28 -10.58 19.24 27.40
N GLN A 29 -10.94 20.46 27.82
CA GLN A 29 -10.02 21.55 28.10
C GLN A 29 -9.13 21.22 29.31
N PHE A 30 -7.81 21.14 29.10
CA PHE A 30 -6.83 21.32 30.18
C PHE A 30 -6.07 22.64 29.96
N LYS A 31 -6.51 23.70 30.66
CA LYS A 31 -5.74 24.94 30.84
C LYS A 31 -5.05 24.90 32.21
N GLY A 32 -3.85 24.33 32.25
CA GLY A 32 -2.93 24.47 33.38
C GLY A 32 -1.88 25.54 33.07
N LYS A 33 -2.02 26.73 33.66
CA LYS A 33 -0.96 27.76 33.67
C LYS A 33 0.06 27.38 34.74
N VAL A 34 1.25 26.94 34.34
CA VAL A 34 2.43 26.93 35.20
C VAL A 34 3.37 28.03 34.72
N LYS A 35 3.38 29.14 35.46
CA LYS A 35 4.47 30.13 35.41
C LYS A 35 5.42 29.81 36.56
N VAL A 36 6.59 29.27 36.26
CA VAL A 36 7.70 29.25 37.23
C VAL A 36 8.98 29.65 36.51
N LEU A 37 9.39 30.88 36.81
CA LEU A 37 10.76 31.31 37.12
C LEU A 37 11.91 30.72 36.28
N ALA A 38 12.37 31.47 35.27
CA ALA A 38 13.72 31.33 34.72
C ALA A 38 14.57 32.50 35.25
N VAL A 39 15.41 32.20 36.24
CA VAL A 39 16.46 33.10 36.75
C VAL A 39 17.74 32.84 35.96
N VAL A 40 18.20 33.88 35.28
CA VAL A 40 19.58 34.27 34.96
C VAL A 40 20.67 33.20 35.13
N MET A 41 21.12 32.62 34.01
CA MET A 41 22.48 32.08 33.82
C MET A 41 22.97 32.46 32.40
N ALA A 42 23.17 33.75 32.17
CA ALA A 42 23.82 34.27 30.97
C ALA A 42 25.27 34.63 31.32
N ALA A 43 26.18 33.65 31.29
CA ALA A 43 27.64 33.89 31.24
C ALA A 43 28.44 32.59 31.01
N PHE A 44 28.15 31.82 29.96
CA PHE A 44 29.12 30.90 29.35
C PHE A 44 28.75 30.71 27.88
N ALA A 45 28.96 31.76 27.07
CA ALA A 45 28.95 31.67 25.62
C ALA A 45 30.25 31.00 25.14
N GLY A 46 30.52 29.79 25.63
CA GLY A 46 31.41 28.88 24.93
C GLY A 46 30.68 28.49 23.64
N ARG A 47 31.38 28.53 22.52
CA ARG A 47 30.89 27.93 21.27
C ARG A 47 30.67 26.44 21.54
N ILE A 48 29.47 26.09 21.98
CA ILE A 48 28.96 24.73 21.82
C ILE A 48 28.85 24.60 20.31
N VAL A 49 29.83 23.94 19.71
CA VAL A 49 29.62 23.31 18.42
C VAL A 49 28.44 22.38 18.69
N GLU A 50 27.25 22.76 18.25
CA GLU A 50 26.16 21.81 18.08
C GLU A 50 26.74 20.74 17.17
N SER A 51 27.25 19.67 17.77
CA SER A 51 27.48 18.44 17.03
C SER A 51 26.11 18.12 16.49
N GLN A 52 25.90 18.32 15.19
CA GLN A 52 24.74 17.78 14.54
C GLN A 52 24.82 16.29 14.82
N VAL A 53 23.96 15.82 15.73
CA VAL A 53 23.80 14.42 15.99
C VAL A 53 23.35 13.88 14.66
N VAL A 54 24.25 13.23 13.93
CA VAL A 54 23.94 12.55 12.69
C VAL A 54 22.99 11.43 13.11
N THR A 55 21.69 11.70 13.00
CA THR A 55 20.66 10.71 13.28
C THR A 55 20.66 9.76 12.09
N THR A 56 21.14 8.54 12.32
CA THR A 56 20.98 7.46 11.34
C THR A 56 19.48 7.30 11.05
N PRO A 57 19.06 7.30 9.78
CA PRO A 57 17.68 7.00 9.44
C PRO A 57 17.32 5.59 9.90
N ARG A 58 16.02 5.31 10.04
CA ARG A 58 15.60 3.93 10.22
C ARG A 58 15.98 3.12 8.97
N TYR A 59 16.39 1.87 9.14
CA TYR A 59 16.75 1.00 8.01
C TYR A 59 15.60 0.81 7.02
N ASP A 60 14.36 0.93 7.49
CA ASP A 60 13.12 0.83 6.73
C ASP A 60 12.48 2.20 6.39
N ALA A 61 13.23 3.31 6.52
CA ALA A 61 12.69 4.66 6.27
C ALA A 61 12.37 4.96 4.79
N GLY A 62 12.82 4.10 3.86
CA GLY A 62 12.60 4.27 2.42
C GLY A 62 12.03 3.00 1.79
N VAL A 63 12.64 2.55 0.69
CA VAL A 63 12.17 1.38 -0.06
C VAL A 63 13.06 0.18 0.22
N SER A 64 12.48 -1.03 0.21
CA SER A 64 13.26 -2.27 0.28
C SER A 64 13.05 -3.15 -0.95
N TYR A 65 14.08 -3.92 -1.28
CA TYR A 65 14.12 -4.82 -2.43
C TYR A 65 14.71 -6.17 -2.04
N ALA A 66 14.31 -7.25 -2.71
CA ALA A 66 14.93 -8.56 -2.51
C ALA A 66 16.38 -8.56 -3.06
N GLY A 67 17.32 -9.02 -2.24
CA GLY A 67 18.73 -9.21 -2.59
C GLY A 67 19.64 -8.03 -2.28
N LEU A 68 20.82 -8.00 -2.91
CA LEU A 68 21.80 -6.93 -2.78
C LEU A 68 21.36 -5.69 -3.56
N CYS A 69 21.74 -4.49 -3.11
CA CYS A 69 21.33 -3.25 -3.75
C CYS A 69 21.92 -3.10 -5.16
N THR A 70 21.03 -2.79 -6.11
CA THR A 70 21.37 -2.62 -7.53
C THR A 70 20.99 -1.24 -8.05
N ASP A 71 21.61 -0.88 -9.16
CA ASP A 71 21.20 0.27 -9.96
C ASP A 71 19.97 -0.02 -10.84
N SER A 72 19.56 0.97 -11.64
CA SER A 72 18.38 0.86 -12.52
C SER A 72 18.54 -0.15 -13.65
N GLU A 73 19.75 -0.66 -13.88
CA GLU A 73 20.06 -1.70 -14.87
C GLU A 73 20.27 -3.07 -14.21
N GLY A 74 20.00 -3.19 -12.90
CA GLY A 74 20.11 -4.44 -12.14
C GLY A 74 21.55 -4.82 -11.76
N ARG A 75 22.50 -3.88 -11.86
CA ARG A 75 23.92 -4.11 -11.54
C ARG A 75 24.15 -3.88 -10.06
N VAL A 76 24.80 -4.84 -9.39
CA VAL A 76 25.11 -4.73 -7.95
C VAL A 76 26.08 -3.59 -7.72
N LEU A 77 25.70 -2.67 -6.83
CA LEU A 77 26.49 -1.50 -6.45
C LEU A 77 27.74 -1.89 -5.63
N PRO A 78 28.80 -1.07 -5.64
CA PRO A 78 29.94 -1.24 -4.74
C PRO A 78 29.50 -1.27 -3.29
N HIS A 79 29.95 -2.27 -2.55
CA HIS A 79 29.62 -2.43 -1.15
C HIS A 79 30.78 -2.99 -0.34
N LEU A 80 30.81 -2.60 0.93
CA LEU A 80 31.67 -3.16 1.94
C LEU A 80 30.79 -3.90 2.95
N TYR A 81 31.20 -5.11 3.32
CA TYR A 81 30.41 -5.98 4.17
C TYR A 81 31.16 -6.35 5.45
N SER A 82 30.41 -6.69 6.49
CA SER A 82 30.94 -7.20 7.75
C SER A 82 30.03 -8.33 8.23
N GLU A 83 30.64 -9.30 8.90
CA GLU A 83 29.91 -10.28 9.70
C GLU A 83 29.33 -9.58 10.93
N LEU A 84 28.11 -9.97 11.35
CA LEU A 84 27.55 -9.54 12.61
C LEU A 84 28.37 -10.11 13.77
N SER A 85 28.86 -9.24 14.65
CA SER A 85 29.36 -9.67 15.94
C SER A 85 28.19 -10.01 16.87
N ALA A 86 28.44 -10.71 17.98
CA ALA A 86 27.42 -10.98 18.99
C ALA A 86 26.77 -9.71 19.60
N GLU A 87 27.29 -8.52 19.31
CA GLU A 87 26.77 -7.22 19.77
C GLU A 87 25.82 -6.56 18.75
N ILE A 88 25.86 -6.96 17.48
CA ILE A 88 24.99 -6.42 16.40
C ILE A 88 23.91 -7.47 16.14
N VAL A 89 22.66 -7.16 16.49
CA VAL A 89 21.59 -8.17 16.55
C VAL A 89 20.47 -7.88 15.56
N THR A 90 20.37 -6.63 15.08
CA THR A 90 19.27 -6.17 14.23
C THR A 90 19.76 -5.47 12.97
N GLU A 91 18.87 -5.33 11.98
CA GLU A 91 19.11 -4.56 10.76
C GLU A 91 19.48 -3.11 11.06
N GLN A 92 18.85 -2.52 12.09
CA GLN A 92 19.16 -1.16 12.52
C GLN A 92 20.59 -1.06 13.06
N ASP A 93 21.04 -2.02 13.86
CA ASP A 93 22.41 -2.01 14.38
C ASP A 93 23.43 -2.11 13.22
N GLY A 94 23.12 -2.88 12.18
CA GLY A 94 23.92 -2.97 10.95
C GLY A 94 24.00 -1.63 10.21
N LEU A 95 22.87 -0.94 10.02
CA LEU A 95 22.86 0.38 9.38
C LEU A 95 23.57 1.43 10.24
N ASP A 96 23.37 1.41 11.56
CA ASP A 96 24.07 2.29 12.50
C ASP A 96 25.58 2.09 12.42
N SER A 97 26.04 0.84 12.31
CA SER A 97 27.45 0.50 12.08
C SER A 97 27.98 1.05 10.74
N CYS A 98 27.21 0.91 9.65
CA CYS A 98 27.55 1.50 8.35
C CYS A 98 27.75 3.01 8.44
N VAL A 99 26.78 3.71 9.01
CA VAL A 99 26.79 5.18 9.12
C VAL A 99 27.87 5.66 10.08
N LEU A 100 28.08 4.97 11.19
CA LEU A 100 29.14 5.29 12.15
C LEU A 100 30.54 5.11 11.54
N THR A 101 30.73 4.06 10.74
CA THR A 101 32.04 3.71 10.16
C THR A 101 32.39 4.58 8.96
N TYR A 102 31.44 4.76 8.04
CA TYR A 102 31.71 5.37 6.73
C TYR A 102 31.09 6.75 6.54
N GLY A 103 30.21 7.19 7.44
CA GLY A 103 29.51 8.47 7.37
C GLY A 103 28.16 8.39 6.65
N ALA A 104 27.15 9.09 7.19
CA ALA A 104 25.79 9.13 6.64
C ALA A 104 25.72 9.74 5.23
N ASP A 105 26.70 10.58 4.86
CA ASP A 105 26.78 11.20 3.54
C ASP A 105 27.34 10.27 2.45
N LYS A 106 27.93 9.14 2.84
CA LYS A 106 28.56 8.18 1.94
C LYS A 106 27.70 6.96 1.66
N VAL A 107 27.03 6.45 2.68
CA VAL A 107 26.19 5.25 2.57
C VAL A 107 24.91 5.62 1.81
N ILE A 108 24.74 5.06 0.60
CA ILE A 108 23.57 5.29 -0.25
C ILE A 108 22.54 4.15 -0.21
N GLY A 109 22.89 3.05 0.45
CA GLY A 109 22.04 1.88 0.61
C GLY A 109 22.63 0.91 1.62
N PHE A 110 21.80 -0.02 2.08
CA PHE A 110 22.15 -1.00 3.09
C PHE A 110 21.56 -2.35 2.71
N SER A 111 22.26 -3.46 2.94
CA SER A 111 21.62 -4.77 2.89
C SER A 111 21.92 -5.62 4.11
N PHE A 112 20.97 -6.48 4.44
CA PHE A 112 21.10 -7.47 5.50
C PHE A 112 20.90 -8.85 4.89
N ASP A 113 21.78 -9.79 5.19
CA ASP A 113 21.79 -11.15 4.67
C ASP A 113 21.69 -12.15 5.83
N ASP A 114 20.53 -12.81 5.91
CA ASP A 114 20.23 -13.81 6.95
C ASP A 114 20.58 -15.24 6.53
N GLY A 115 21.12 -15.42 5.32
CA GLY A 115 21.55 -16.71 4.78
C GLY A 115 22.90 -17.20 5.31
N PHE A 116 23.65 -16.33 6.00
CA PHE A 116 24.94 -16.66 6.61
C PHE A 116 24.84 -16.88 8.12
N GLU A 117 25.79 -17.65 8.67
CA GLU A 117 25.95 -17.82 10.11
C GLU A 117 27.42 -17.56 10.51
N PRO A 118 27.74 -16.39 11.11
CA PRO A 118 26.81 -15.32 11.50
C PRO A 118 26.21 -14.59 10.28
N PRO A 119 25.04 -13.94 10.42
CA PRO A 119 24.49 -13.14 9.33
C PRO A 119 25.42 -11.98 8.97
N GLU A 120 25.32 -11.52 7.74
CA GLU A 120 26.18 -10.46 7.20
C GLU A 120 25.35 -9.21 6.88
N TYR A 121 26.01 -8.05 6.87
CA TYR A 121 25.40 -6.82 6.40
C TYR A 121 26.37 -6.05 5.53
N SER A 122 25.83 -5.27 4.59
CA SER A 122 26.61 -4.53 3.60
C SER A 122 26.18 -3.06 3.53
N CYS A 123 27.16 -2.16 3.43
CA CYS A 123 26.96 -0.75 3.14
C CYS A 123 27.24 -0.49 1.66
N PHE A 124 26.31 0.13 0.95
CA PHE A 124 26.46 0.44 -0.49
C PHE A 124 26.86 1.90 -0.70
N PHE A 125 27.69 2.13 -1.72
CA PHE A 125 28.30 3.42 -2.02
C PHE A 125 28.10 3.82 -3.47
N ALA A 126 28.16 5.12 -3.74
CA ALA A 126 28.16 5.62 -5.12
C ALA A 126 29.45 5.19 -5.85
N PRO A 127 29.37 4.72 -7.10
CA PRO A 127 30.55 4.40 -7.90
C PRO A 127 31.49 5.62 -8.03
N GLY A 128 32.72 5.47 -7.54
CA GLY A 128 33.72 6.55 -7.49
C GLY A 128 33.84 7.27 -6.15
N ASP A 129 32.99 6.94 -5.17
CA ASP A 129 33.03 7.46 -3.80
C ASP A 129 33.02 6.32 -2.76
N VAL A 130 33.71 5.22 -3.09
CA VAL A 130 33.85 4.05 -2.21
C VAL A 130 34.98 4.34 -1.19
N PRO A 131 34.69 4.33 0.12
CA PRO A 131 35.71 4.54 1.15
C PRO A 131 36.77 3.42 1.20
N GLU A 132 37.89 3.69 1.87
CA GLU A 132 38.86 2.63 2.18
C GLU A 132 38.29 1.60 3.16
N VAL A 133 38.56 0.32 2.90
CA VAL A 133 38.11 -0.81 3.74
C VAL A 133 38.69 -0.68 5.15
N GLN A 134 37.81 -0.67 6.15
CA GLN A 134 38.21 -0.62 7.55
C GLN A 134 38.56 -2.02 8.12
N PRO A 135 39.36 -2.13 9.19
CA PRO A 135 39.64 -3.41 9.83
C PRO A 135 38.35 -4.16 10.22
N GLY A 136 38.24 -5.43 9.85
CA GLY A 136 37.06 -6.26 10.10
C GLY A 136 36.02 -6.23 8.98
N TRP A 137 36.20 -5.39 7.96
CA TRP A 137 35.32 -5.32 6.79
C TRP A 137 35.93 -6.04 5.58
N GLY A 138 35.07 -6.60 4.75
CA GLY A 138 35.38 -7.16 3.43
C GLY A 138 34.87 -6.27 2.30
N GLU A 139 35.41 -6.48 1.11
CA GLU A 139 34.94 -5.83 -0.12
C GLU A 139 34.08 -6.82 -0.92
N GLY A 140 32.83 -6.42 -1.18
CA GLY A 140 31.94 -7.16 -2.05
C GLY A 140 32.37 -7.06 -3.51
N ARG A 141 31.88 -7.94 -4.39
CA ARG A 141 32.17 -7.85 -5.84
C ARG A 141 31.09 -7.01 -6.54
N PRO A 142 31.33 -5.72 -6.82
CA PRO A 142 30.39 -4.95 -7.62
C PRO A 142 30.28 -5.49 -9.04
N SER A 143 29.14 -5.21 -9.67
CA SER A 143 29.00 -5.39 -11.10
C SER A 143 29.75 -4.28 -11.85
N GLU A 144 30.41 -4.63 -12.95
CA GLU A 144 31.10 -3.64 -13.79
C GLU A 144 30.09 -2.63 -14.36
N GLY A 145 30.41 -1.33 -14.23
CA GLY A 145 29.58 -0.26 -14.77
C GLY A 145 28.31 0.06 -13.97
N ALA A 146 28.20 -0.38 -12.71
CA ALA A 146 27.10 0.04 -11.84
C ALA A 146 27.04 1.58 -11.68
N GLN A 147 25.85 2.14 -11.48
CA GLN A 147 25.62 3.58 -11.33
C GLN A 147 24.71 3.89 -10.13
N ALA A 148 25.01 4.95 -9.36
CA ALA A 148 24.09 5.43 -8.32
C ALA A 148 22.87 6.16 -8.95
N PRO A 149 21.73 6.27 -8.25
CA PRO A 149 21.44 5.79 -6.90
C PRO A 149 21.09 4.29 -6.85
N VAL A 150 20.76 3.79 -5.65
CA VAL A 150 20.03 2.52 -5.53
C VAL A 150 18.70 2.65 -6.28
N ALA A 151 18.30 1.60 -6.99
CA ALA A 151 17.03 1.56 -7.71
C ALA A 151 16.35 0.18 -7.64
N GLY A 152 16.98 -0.80 -6.99
CA GLY A 152 16.46 -2.15 -6.93
C GLY A 152 17.30 -3.09 -6.07
N GLY A 153 16.95 -4.37 -6.16
CA GLY A 153 17.72 -5.48 -5.63
C GLY A 153 18.01 -6.52 -6.71
N ASN A 154 19.01 -7.37 -6.51
CA ASN A 154 19.40 -8.40 -7.49
C ASN A 154 18.52 -9.66 -7.46
N GLY A 155 17.52 -9.72 -6.57
CA GLY A 155 16.58 -10.84 -6.45
C GLY A 155 17.08 -12.03 -5.63
N ASP A 156 18.25 -11.92 -4.98
CA ASP A 156 18.68 -12.93 -4.01
C ASP A 156 17.73 -12.93 -2.80
N THR A 157 17.09 -14.06 -2.52
CA THR A 157 16.10 -14.14 -1.43
C THR A 157 16.73 -14.24 -0.05
N ALA A 158 18.04 -14.51 0.04
CA ALA A 158 18.77 -14.56 1.32
C ALA A 158 19.17 -13.17 1.84
N SER A 159 19.10 -12.14 0.98
CA SER A 159 19.41 -10.78 1.37
C SER A 159 18.23 -9.84 1.14
N ARG A 160 18.23 -8.71 1.83
CA ARG A 160 17.31 -7.60 1.58
C ARG A 160 18.07 -6.30 1.47
N CYS A 161 17.85 -5.58 0.37
CA CYS A 161 18.38 -4.24 0.14
C CYS A 161 17.39 -3.21 0.69
N TYR A 162 17.93 -2.15 1.26
CA TYR A 162 17.24 -1.00 1.82
C TYR A 162 17.82 0.27 1.19
N ASP A 163 17.00 0.95 0.40
CA ASP A 163 17.23 2.32 -0.05
C ASP A 163 16.53 3.26 0.92
N PHE A 164 17.20 3.57 2.03
CA PHE A 164 16.72 4.48 3.06
C PHE A 164 16.80 5.97 2.64
N LEU A 165 17.34 6.27 1.44
CA LEU A 165 17.40 7.62 0.87
C LEU A 165 16.30 7.86 -0.17
N ALA A 166 15.68 6.81 -0.71
CA ALA A 166 14.52 6.93 -1.57
C ALA A 166 13.43 7.77 -0.89
N GLU A 167 12.78 8.64 -1.65
CA GLU A 167 11.54 9.25 -1.19
C GLU A 167 10.55 8.13 -0.90
N GLY A 168 10.21 7.93 0.38
CA GLY A 168 9.32 6.87 0.83
C GLY A 168 8.02 6.85 0.04
N CYS A 169 7.44 5.66 -0.10
CA CYS A 169 6.22 5.46 -0.89
C CYS A 169 5.05 6.20 -0.24
N LYS A 170 4.56 7.28 -0.87
CA LYS A 170 3.37 7.98 -0.39
C LYS A 170 2.16 7.52 -1.20
N ALA A 171 1.34 6.67 -0.60
CA ALA A 171 0.14 6.16 -1.26
C ALA A 171 -1.07 6.08 -0.32
N ARG A 172 -2.26 6.37 -0.86
CA ARG A 172 -3.56 6.07 -0.24
C ARG A 172 -4.24 5.01 -1.09
N VAL A 173 -4.39 3.81 -0.54
CA VAL A 173 -4.88 2.64 -1.27
C VAL A 173 -6.19 2.14 -0.67
N ILE A 174 -7.19 1.86 -1.48
CA ILE A 174 -8.37 1.09 -1.07
C ILE A 174 -8.37 -0.25 -1.79
N THR A 175 -8.27 -1.34 -1.05
CA THR A 175 -8.44 -2.69 -1.61
C THR A 175 -9.90 -3.11 -1.50
N ALA A 176 -10.57 -3.14 -2.66
CA ALA A 176 -11.97 -3.52 -2.83
C ALA A 176 -12.09 -4.99 -3.24
N VAL A 177 -12.49 -5.85 -2.29
CA VAL A 177 -12.56 -7.31 -2.46
C VAL A 177 -13.97 -7.73 -2.85
N ASP A 178 -14.09 -8.37 -4.01
CA ASP A 178 -15.35 -9.00 -4.43
C ASP A 178 -15.68 -10.21 -3.57
N ARG A 179 -16.88 -10.20 -3.00
CA ARG A 179 -17.39 -11.32 -2.20
C ARG A 179 -18.43 -12.13 -2.93
N THR A 180 -18.81 -11.75 -4.15
CA THR A 180 -19.93 -12.30 -4.89
C THR A 180 -19.50 -13.06 -6.13
N TYR A 181 -19.68 -14.38 -6.10
CA TYR A 181 -19.28 -15.27 -7.19
C TYR A 181 -20.46 -16.08 -7.68
N ALA A 182 -20.73 -15.95 -8.99
CA ALA A 182 -21.82 -16.64 -9.67
C ALA A 182 -21.52 -18.14 -9.87
N ARG A 183 -21.47 -18.90 -8.77
CA ARG A 183 -21.22 -20.36 -8.76
C ARG A 183 -22.49 -21.16 -8.47
N ARG A 184 -22.51 -22.39 -8.99
CA ARG A 184 -23.63 -23.34 -8.80
C ARG A 184 -23.88 -23.67 -7.32
N TYR A 185 -22.84 -23.73 -6.51
CA TYR A 185 -22.90 -24.11 -5.10
C TYR A 185 -22.21 -23.08 -4.20
N PRO A 186 -22.63 -22.91 -2.93
CA PRO A 186 -22.03 -21.95 -2.01
C PRO A 186 -20.54 -22.18 -1.72
N ARG A 187 -20.12 -23.44 -1.51
CA ARG A 187 -18.73 -23.76 -1.18
C ARG A 187 -17.71 -23.25 -2.23
N PRO A 188 -17.89 -23.50 -3.54
CA PRO A 188 -17.05 -22.89 -4.56
C PRO A 188 -17.03 -21.35 -4.54
N ALA A 189 -18.16 -20.69 -4.31
CA ALA A 189 -18.21 -19.23 -4.24
C ALA A 189 -17.42 -18.70 -3.03
N MET A 190 -17.56 -19.35 -1.86
CA MET A 190 -16.79 -19.00 -0.67
C MET A 190 -15.29 -19.20 -0.87
N ARG A 191 -14.87 -20.25 -1.60
CA ARG A 191 -13.44 -20.45 -1.93
C ARG A 191 -12.89 -19.35 -2.82
N ALA A 192 -13.64 -18.91 -3.82
CA ALA A 192 -13.22 -17.80 -4.68
C ALA A 192 -13.11 -16.48 -3.89
N ALA A 193 -14.08 -16.20 -3.02
CA ALA A 193 -13.99 -15.06 -2.10
C ALA A 193 -12.78 -15.17 -1.16
N LEU A 194 -12.47 -16.36 -0.64
CA LEU A 194 -11.30 -16.59 0.18
C LEU A 194 -9.98 -16.38 -0.60
N GLN A 195 -9.93 -16.80 -1.87
CA GLN A 195 -8.80 -16.51 -2.75
C GLN A 195 -8.62 -15.01 -3.00
N ALA A 196 -9.72 -14.26 -3.10
CA ALA A 196 -9.69 -12.80 -3.23
C ALA A 196 -9.09 -12.14 -1.98
N TYR A 197 -9.49 -12.57 -0.78
CA TYR A 197 -8.85 -12.11 0.45
C TYR A 197 -7.39 -12.53 0.56
N GLY A 198 -7.04 -13.73 0.07
CA GLY A 198 -5.65 -14.16 -0.05
C GLY A 198 -4.82 -13.19 -0.88
N ALA A 199 -5.31 -12.83 -2.08
CA ALA A 199 -4.64 -11.82 -2.92
C ALA A 199 -4.54 -10.45 -2.24
N ALA A 200 -5.60 -10.00 -1.56
CA ALA A 200 -5.57 -8.75 -0.79
C ALA A 200 -4.50 -8.78 0.32
N ALA A 201 -4.35 -9.91 1.03
CA ALA A 201 -3.32 -10.08 2.05
C ALA A 201 -1.90 -10.03 1.47
N GLU A 202 -1.68 -10.63 0.29
CA GLU A 202 -0.40 -10.56 -0.41
C GLU A 202 -0.06 -9.13 -0.84
N PHE A 203 -1.04 -8.34 -1.30
CA PHE A 203 -0.81 -6.91 -1.59
C PHE A 203 -0.44 -6.11 -0.34
N VAL A 204 -1.08 -6.38 0.79
CA VAL A 204 -0.74 -5.74 2.07
C VAL A 204 0.68 -6.13 2.52
N GLN A 205 1.08 -7.39 2.33
CA GLN A 205 2.43 -7.85 2.64
C GLN A 205 3.50 -7.23 1.73
N ALA A 206 3.19 -7.04 0.45
CA ALA A 206 4.13 -6.49 -0.52
C ALA A 206 4.30 -4.97 -0.43
N LEU A 207 3.29 -4.25 0.08
CA LEU A 207 3.37 -2.80 0.24
C LEU A 207 4.36 -2.41 1.35
N PRO A 208 5.23 -1.41 1.14
CA PRO A 208 6.12 -0.89 2.16
C PRO A 208 5.32 -0.03 3.15
N PHE A 209 4.70 -0.67 4.15
CA PHE A 209 3.95 0.03 5.19
C PHE A 209 4.88 0.89 6.06
N ASP A 210 4.83 2.19 5.84
CA ASP A 210 5.41 3.22 6.69
C ASP A 210 4.32 4.22 7.13
N GLU A 211 4.70 5.36 7.75
CA GLU A 211 3.74 6.39 8.17
C GLU A 211 3.01 7.08 6.99
N SER A 212 3.50 6.87 5.77
CA SER A 212 3.12 7.59 4.55
C SER A 212 2.30 6.74 3.56
N VAL A 213 2.29 5.42 3.71
CA VAL A 213 1.32 4.52 3.08
C VAL A 213 0.10 4.32 3.98
N ARG A 214 -1.09 4.47 3.42
CA ARG A 214 -2.35 4.14 4.10
C ARG A 214 -3.16 3.19 3.25
N LEU A 215 -3.75 2.17 3.88
CA LEU A 215 -4.59 1.21 3.17
C LEU A 215 -5.92 0.94 3.88
N GLY A 216 -7.01 1.11 3.14
CA GLY A 216 -8.35 0.70 3.57
C GLY A 216 -8.77 -0.63 2.93
N LEU A 217 -9.66 -1.35 3.61
CA LEU A 217 -10.23 -2.61 3.13
C LEU A 217 -11.74 -2.47 2.98
N LEU A 218 -12.26 -2.95 1.86
CA LEU A 218 -13.65 -2.76 1.49
C LEU A 218 -14.21 -4.01 0.82
N ASP A 219 -15.39 -4.42 1.24
CA ASP A 219 -16.13 -5.54 0.65
C ASP A 219 -17.06 -5.04 -0.45
N LEU A 220 -17.01 -5.71 -1.59
CA LEU A 220 -17.98 -5.53 -2.66
C LEU A 220 -19.02 -6.65 -2.59
N ASP A 221 -20.24 -6.29 -2.20
CA ASP A 221 -21.39 -7.19 -2.17
C ASP A 221 -22.34 -6.90 -3.35
N ARG A 222 -23.38 -7.70 -3.47
CA ARG A 222 -24.37 -7.60 -4.56
C ARG A 222 -25.14 -6.28 -4.58
N THR A 223 -25.39 -5.70 -3.40
CA THR A 223 -26.29 -4.54 -3.25
C THR A 223 -25.64 -3.37 -2.52
N SER A 224 -24.48 -3.60 -1.92
CA SER A 224 -23.82 -2.68 -1.01
C SER A 224 -22.31 -2.80 -1.14
N VAL A 225 -21.66 -1.78 -0.64
CA VAL A 225 -20.24 -1.77 -0.35
C VAL A 225 -20.10 -1.66 1.16
N TRP A 226 -19.20 -2.43 1.78
CA TRP A 226 -19.03 -2.45 3.22
C TRP A 226 -17.57 -2.20 3.59
N GLN A 227 -17.32 -1.08 4.26
CA GLN A 227 -15.99 -0.72 4.71
C GLN A 227 -15.60 -1.60 5.91
N ARG A 228 -14.54 -2.40 5.75
CA ARG A 228 -13.96 -3.24 6.81
C ARG A 228 -12.96 -2.46 7.63
N VAL A 229 -12.07 -1.76 6.94
CA VAL A 229 -11.03 -0.93 7.53
C VAL A 229 -11.09 0.44 6.88
N ASP A 230 -11.25 1.45 7.72
CA ASP A 230 -11.11 2.83 7.29
C ASP A 230 -9.64 3.15 7.06
N ILE A 231 -9.33 3.76 5.92
CA ILE A 231 -7.96 4.10 5.51
C ILE A 231 -7.30 5.05 6.50
N ASP A 232 -8.08 5.88 7.18
CA ASP A 232 -7.57 6.83 8.18
C ASP A 232 -7.69 6.28 9.63
N SER A 233 -8.04 5.00 9.80
CA SER A 233 -8.04 4.33 11.11
C SER A 233 -6.67 3.77 11.48
N THR A 234 -6.45 3.45 12.76
CA THR A 234 -5.22 2.79 13.23
C THR A 234 -4.91 1.51 12.44
N ALA A 235 -5.92 0.71 12.10
CA ALA A 235 -5.73 -0.49 11.30
C ALA A 235 -5.36 -0.19 9.84
N GLY A 236 -5.69 0.99 9.31
CA GLY A 236 -5.25 1.41 7.97
C GLY A 236 -3.80 1.86 7.89
N HIS A 237 -3.17 2.06 9.06
CA HIS A 237 -1.76 2.44 9.23
C HIS A 237 -0.87 1.30 9.76
N ASP A 238 -1.46 0.16 10.09
CA ASP A 238 -0.75 -0.96 10.72
C ASP A 238 -0.96 -2.22 9.89
N GLN A 239 0.12 -2.68 9.27
CA GLN A 239 0.11 -3.85 8.40
C GLN A 239 -0.44 -5.10 9.11
N SER A 240 -0.08 -5.31 10.38
CA SER A 240 -0.48 -6.49 11.15
C SER A 240 -1.98 -6.47 11.46
N LEU A 241 -2.51 -5.33 11.92
CA LEU A 241 -3.94 -5.17 12.19
C LEU A 241 -4.79 -5.26 10.90
N LEU A 242 -4.24 -4.80 9.78
CA LEU A 242 -4.90 -4.91 8.49
C LEU A 242 -4.96 -6.36 8.00
N LEU A 243 -3.85 -7.11 8.13
CA LEU A 243 -3.80 -8.54 7.84
C LEU A 243 -4.76 -9.34 8.74
N GLU A 244 -4.83 -9.00 10.03
CA GLU A 244 -5.83 -9.58 10.95
C GLU A 244 -7.25 -9.30 10.46
N SER A 245 -7.54 -8.05 10.07
CA SER A 245 -8.85 -7.65 9.55
C SER A 245 -9.23 -8.41 8.27
N ILE A 246 -8.27 -8.63 7.35
CA ILE A 246 -8.45 -9.45 6.15
C ILE A 246 -8.74 -10.90 6.52
N PHE A 247 -7.99 -11.46 7.47
CA PHE A 247 -8.19 -12.84 7.93
C PHE A 247 -9.58 -13.03 8.55
N VAL A 248 -10.02 -12.11 9.42
CA VAL A 248 -11.37 -12.12 10.01
C VAL A 248 -12.45 -11.99 8.93
N ALA A 249 -12.24 -11.14 7.94
CA ALA A 249 -13.17 -10.98 6.81
C ALA A 249 -13.33 -12.28 6.01
N GLY A 250 -12.22 -12.99 5.73
CA GLY A 250 -12.22 -14.31 5.11
C GLY A 250 -12.88 -15.39 5.97
N ALA A 251 -12.65 -15.37 7.28
CA ALA A 251 -13.22 -16.35 8.23
C ALA A 251 -14.74 -16.19 8.42
N THR A 252 -15.27 -14.98 8.22
CA THR A 252 -16.72 -14.67 8.36
C THR A 252 -17.50 -14.83 7.06
N LEU A 253 -16.88 -15.38 6.01
CA LEU A 253 -17.58 -15.70 4.76
C LEU A 253 -18.73 -16.69 4.98
N SER A 254 -19.81 -16.51 4.22
CA SER A 254 -21.00 -17.33 4.32
C SER A 254 -21.60 -17.65 2.95
N ALA A 255 -22.73 -18.36 2.93
CA ALA A 255 -23.43 -18.67 1.68
C ALA A 255 -23.86 -17.42 0.88
N GLY A 256 -23.87 -16.23 1.50
CA GLY A 256 -24.10 -14.94 0.82
C GLY A 256 -23.11 -14.64 -0.30
N SER A 257 -21.91 -15.24 -0.26
CA SER A 257 -20.93 -15.11 -1.34
C SER A 257 -21.40 -15.73 -2.66
N ARG A 258 -22.38 -16.65 -2.61
CA ARG A 258 -23.06 -17.15 -3.80
C ARG A 258 -24.13 -16.15 -4.23
N ALA A 259 -23.69 -15.08 -4.84
CA ALA A 259 -24.56 -14.06 -5.41
C ALA A 259 -24.26 -13.87 -6.89
N TYR A 260 -25.30 -13.54 -7.65
CA TYR A 260 -25.13 -13.12 -9.03
C TYR A 260 -24.83 -11.63 -9.04
N GLY A 261 -23.61 -11.33 -9.48
CA GLY A 261 -23.11 -10.01 -9.80
C GLY A 261 -22.84 -9.09 -8.62
N THR A 262 -21.81 -8.29 -8.82
CA THR A 262 -21.21 -7.40 -7.83
C THR A 262 -21.63 -5.95 -8.09
N LYS A 263 -21.85 -5.17 -7.02
CA LYS A 263 -22.16 -3.74 -7.15
C LYS A 263 -20.88 -2.91 -7.14
N PHE A 264 -20.32 -2.68 -8.32
CA PHE A 264 -19.18 -1.78 -8.50
C PHE A 264 -19.48 -0.26 -8.56
N PRO A 265 -20.68 0.28 -8.89
CA PRO A 265 -20.85 1.72 -9.08
C PRO A 265 -20.37 2.63 -7.93
N PRO A 266 -20.57 2.28 -6.64
CA PRO A 266 -20.09 3.12 -5.54
C PRO A 266 -18.56 3.30 -5.51
N ILE A 267 -17.79 2.43 -6.18
CA ILE A 267 -16.33 2.57 -6.29
C ILE A 267 -15.94 3.84 -7.05
N PHE A 268 -16.69 4.19 -8.09
CA PHE A 268 -16.39 5.32 -8.99
C PHE A 268 -16.96 6.66 -8.50
N GLU A 269 -17.78 6.62 -7.45
CA GLU A 269 -18.40 7.80 -6.85
C GLU A 269 -17.95 7.91 -5.39
N GLU A 270 -18.70 7.33 -4.45
CA GLU A 270 -18.49 7.51 -3.01
C GLU A 270 -17.07 7.15 -2.53
N VAL A 271 -16.51 6.04 -3.01
CA VAL A 271 -15.17 5.58 -2.56
C VAL A 271 -14.05 6.43 -3.17
N ALA A 272 -14.12 6.70 -4.47
CA ALA A 272 -13.15 7.56 -5.14
C ALA A 272 -13.14 8.98 -4.55
N ASP A 273 -14.30 9.49 -4.14
CA ASP A 273 -14.46 10.81 -3.55
C ASP A 273 -13.84 10.89 -2.17
N ALA A 274 -14.19 9.93 -1.32
CA ALA A 274 -13.60 9.84 0.01
C ALA A 274 -12.07 9.72 -0.05
N LEU A 275 -11.56 8.96 -1.03
CA LEU A 275 -10.13 8.80 -1.23
C LEU A 275 -9.46 10.10 -1.69
N ALA A 276 -10.06 10.79 -2.67
CA ALA A 276 -9.55 12.05 -3.23
C ALA A 276 -9.67 13.25 -2.28
N ASP A 277 -10.70 13.31 -1.44
CA ASP A 277 -10.89 14.38 -0.46
C ASP A 277 -9.91 14.28 0.71
N GLY A 278 -9.43 13.07 1.00
CA GLY A 278 -8.33 12.83 1.94
C GLY A 278 -6.93 13.17 1.39
N SER A 279 -6.83 13.59 0.12
CA SER A 279 -5.59 14.03 -0.52
C SER A 279 -5.60 15.54 -0.79
N SER A 280 -4.63 16.26 -0.23
CA SER A 280 -4.24 17.60 -0.69
C SER A 280 -3.66 17.56 -2.11
N SER A 281 -3.54 18.71 -2.77
CA SER A 281 -2.93 18.78 -4.11
C SER A 281 -1.43 18.48 -4.14
N THR A 282 -0.82 18.21 -2.97
CA THR A 282 0.58 17.84 -2.78
C THR A 282 0.73 16.44 -2.16
N ASP A 283 -0.37 15.70 -2.01
CA ASP A 283 -0.48 14.45 -1.23
C ASP A 283 -0.29 13.18 -2.06
N PRO A 284 -0.15 12.01 -1.39
CA PRO A 284 0.05 10.69 -1.98
C PRO A 284 -0.81 10.36 -3.20
N SER A 285 -0.25 9.52 -4.06
CA SER A 285 -0.98 8.86 -5.14
C SER A 285 -2.17 8.07 -4.59
N ASN A 286 -3.36 8.31 -5.15
CA ASN A 286 -4.58 7.60 -4.78
C ASN A 286 -4.75 6.36 -5.66
N PHE A 287 -5.02 5.20 -5.04
CA PHE A 287 -5.25 3.94 -5.75
C PHE A 287 -6.48 3.20 -5.23
N ILE A 288 -7.19 2.55 -6.14
CA ILE A 288 -8.19 1.54 -5.82
C ILE A 288 -7.74 0.22 -6.44
N ILE A 289 -7.58 -0.82 -5.63
CA ILE A 289 -7.30 -2.17 -6.10
C ILE A 289 -8.60 -2.98 -6.09
N ILE A 290 -9.11 -3.38 -7.25
CA ILE A 290 -10.30 -4.23 -7.35
C ILE A 290 -9.87 -5.69 -7.47
N VAL A 291 -10.22 -6.52 -6.49
CA VAL A 291 -9.94 -7.96 -6.48
C VAL A 291 -11.21 -8.73 -6.83
N SER A 292 -11.34 -9.19 -8.08
CA SER A 292 -12.61 -9.77 -8.58
C SER A 292 -12.41 -10.76 -9.74
N ASP A 293 -13.43 -11.56 -10.05
CA ASP A 293 -13.51 -12.33 -11.29
C ASP A 293 -13.98 -11.48 -12.50
N GLY A 294 -14.32 -10.21 -12.25
CA GLY A 294 -14.73 -9.23 -13.23
C GLY A 294 -16.10 -9.49 -13.85
N ARG A 295 -16.94 -10.35 -13.24
CA ARG A 295 -18.24 -10.74 -13.79
C ARG A 295 -19.37 -9.85 -13.27
N LEU A 296 -19.87 -8.99 -14.17
CA LEU A 296 -21.04 -8.17 -13.90
C LEU A 296 -22.33 -9.00 -13.81
N LEU A 297 -23.30 -8.50 -13.01
CA LEU A 297 -24.68 -9.04 -13.00
C LEU A 297 -25.29 -9.03 -14.41
N LYS A 298 -25.01 -7.96 -15.16
CA LYS A 298 -25.46 -7.77 -16.54
C LYS A 298 -24.23 -7.50 -17.41
N PRO A 299 -23.70 -8.52 -18.11
CA PRO A 299 -22.45 -8.40 -18.86
C PRO A 299 -22.45 -7.25 -19.88
N ASP A 300 -23.58 -6.95 -20.51
CA ASP A 300 -23.70 -5.88 -21.52
C ASP A 300 -23.67 -4.46 -20.94
N HIS A 301 -23.77 -4.32 -19.61
CA HIS A 301 -23.75 -3.01 -18.94
C HIS A 301 -22.33 -2.48 -18.70
N TRP A 302 -21.28 -3.14 -19.19
CA TRP A 302 -19.89 -2.68 -19.04
C TRP A 302 -19.68 -1.24 -19.56
N ARG A 303 -20.43 -0.80 -20.58
CA ARG A 303 -20.36 0.57 -21.11
C ARG A 303 -20.74 1.64 -20.09
N ASN A 304 -21.69 1.33 -19.20
CA ASN A 304 -22.08 2.26 -18.14
C ASN A 304 -20.91 2.48 -17.17
N TYR A 305 -20.03 1.50 -17.00
CA TYR A 305 -18.85 1.63 -16.16
C TYR A 305 -17.72 2.44 -16.82
N VAL A 306 -17.64 2.45 -18.16
CA VAL A 306 -16.78 3.39 -18.89
C VAL A 306 -17.22 4.83 -18.58
N GLU A 307 -18.53 5.10 -18.65
CA GLU A 307 -19.09 6.42 -18.34
C GLU A 307 -18.85 6.79 -16.86
N LEU A 308 -19.06 5.87 -15.93
CA LEU A 308 -18.77 6.11 -14.50
C LEU A 308 -17.29 6.43 -14.26
N LYS A 309 -16.36 5.68 -14.88
CA LYS A 309 -14.92 5.97 -14.78
C LYS A 309 -14.59 7.33 -15.39
N GLN A 310 -15.12 7.65 -16.56
CA GLN A 310 -14.87 8.96 -17.18
C GLN A 310 -15.41 10.10 -16.32
N ASN A 311 -16.63 9.97 -15.79
CA ASN A 311 -17.22 10.96 -14.89
C ASN A 311 -16.38 11.13 -13.61
N MET A 312 -15.81 10.05 -13.06
CA MET A 312 -14.87 10.10 -11.94
C MET A 312 -13.62 10.91 -12.30
N LEU A 313 -13.01 10.63 -13.45
CA LEU A 313 -11.81 11.33 -13.93
C LEU A 313 -12.10 12.82 -14.18
N ASP A 314 -13.19 13.15 -14.85
CA ASP A 314 -13.58 14.53 -15.15
C ASP A 314 -13.85 15.34 -13.86
N ARG A 315 -14.43 14.68 -12.85
CA ARG A 315 -14.83 15.31 -11.59
C ARG A 315 -13.68 15.48 -10.60
N LEU A 316 -12.79 14.50 -10.51
CA LEU A 316 -11.69 14.50 -9.55
C LEU A 316 -10.35 14.99 -10.15
N GLY A 317 -10.23 15.00 -11.48
CA GLY A 317 -9.04 15.46 -12.18
C GLY A 317 -7.79 14.69 -11.73
N PRO A 318 -6.65 15.39 -11.47
CA PRO A 318 -5.42 14.75 -10.98
C PRO A 318 -5.55 14.02 -9.64
N ARG A 319 -6.58 14.31 -8.83
CA ARG A 319 -6.82 13.60 -7.55
C ARG A 319 -7.54 12.27 -7.75
N ALA A 320 -8.05 11.99 -8.95
CA ALA A 320 -8.78 10.76 -9.24
C ALA A 320 -7.87 9.54 -8.97
N PRO A 321 -8.37 8.51 -8.27
CA PRO A 321 -7.56 7.34 -8.03
C PRO A 321 -7.29 6.56 -9.32
N LYS A 322 -6.09 6.03 -9.45
CA LYS A 322 -5.79 4.97 -10.43
C LYS A 322 -6.48 3.68 -9.97
N ILE A 323 -7.04 2.94 -10.92
CA ILE A 323 -7.75 1.69 -10.66
C ILE A 323 -6.90 0.53 -11.14
N LEU A 324 -6.31 -0.20 -10.21
CA LEU A 324 -5.60 -1.45 -10.47
C LEU A 324 -6.57 -2.61 -10.26
N CYS A 325 -6.51 -3.63 -11.11
CA CYS A 325 -7.40 -4.78 -10.97
C CYS A 325 -6.61 -6.06 -10.83
N TYR A 326 -6.96 -6.89 -9.85
CA TYR A 326 -6.47 -8.24 -9.74
C TYR A 326 -7.56 -9.26 -10.06
N ARG A 327 -7.25 -10.17 -10.98
CA ARG A 327 -8.15 -11.21 -11.46
C ARG A 327 -7.83 -12.54 -10.79
N ILE A 328 -8.77 -13.00 -9.98
CA ILE A 328 -8.72 -14.22 -9.15
C ILE A 328 -8.96 -15.53 -9.92
N GLU A 329 -9.27 -15.44 -11.21
CA GLU A 329 -9.42 -16.62 -12.08
C GLU A 329 -8.62 -16.39 -13.37
N ARG A 330 -7.78 -17.36 -13.78
CA ARG A 330 -6.90 -17.29 -14.97
C ARG A 330 -7.64 -17.20 -16.32
N ALA A 331 -8.91 -16.81 -16.33
CA ALA A 331 -9.69 -16.54 -17.54
C ALA A 331 -9.15 -15.30 -18.27
N THR A 332 -9.53 -15.09 -19.52
CA THR A 332 -9.27 -13.82 -20.23
C THR A 332 -9.85 -12.62 -19.47
N ASN A 333 -9.30 -11.42 -19.71
CA ASN A 333 -9.91 -10.19 -19.21
C ASN A 333 -11.40 -10.12 -19.58
N THR A 334 -12.20 -9.61 -18.65
CA THR A 334 -13.60 -9.33 -18.93
C THR A 334 -13.71 -7.93 -19.52
N LYS A 335 -14.75 -7.70 -20.33
CA LYS A 335 -15.06 -6.34 -20.85
C LYS A 335 -15.24 -5.29 -19.75
N PHE A 336 -15.58 -5.73 -18.54
CA PHE A 336 -15.65 -4.85 -17.39
C PHE A 336 -14.26 -4.40 -16.96
N PHE A 337 -13.31 -5.32 -16.79
CA PHE A 337 -11.94 -4.95 -16.45
C PHE A 337 -11.30 -4.09 -17.55
N ASP A 338 -11.47 -4.45 -18.82
CA ASP A 338 -10.99 -3.63 -19.93
C ASP A 338 -11.60 -2.21 -19.95
N ALA A 339 -12.77 -2.03 -19.35
CA ALA A 339 -13.46 -0.74 -19.29
C ALA A 339 -13.01 0.15 -18.13
N VAL A 340 -12.58 -0.44 -17.00
CA VAL A 340 -12.40 0.31 -15.75
C VAL A 340 -10.98 0.28 -15.20
N CYS A 341 -10.20 -0.75 -15.50
CA CYS A 341 -8.87 -0.91 -14.94
C CYS A 341 -7.88 -0.08 -15.77
N ASP A 342 -6.98 0.64 -15.10
CA ASP A 342 -5.81 1.24 -15.73
C ASP A 342 -4.76 0.15 -16.04
N GLU A 343 -4.61 -0.80 -15.12
CA GLU A 343 -3.76 -1.99 -15.27
C GLU A 343 -4.45 -3.22 -14.67
N THR A 344 -4.19 -4.41 -15.24
CA THR A 344 -4.77 -5.67 -14.77
C THR A 344 -3.70 -6.72 -14.51
N PHE A 345 -3.80 -7.37 -13.35
CA PHE A 345 -2.87 -8.36 -12.83
C PHE A 345 -3.58 -9.70 -12.59
N TYR A 346 -2.81 -10.80 -12.64
CA TYR A 346 -3.31 -12.13 -12.30
C TYR A 346 -2.17 -13.11 -12.01
N GLU A 347 -2.40 -14.07 -11.12
CA GLU A 347 -1.43 -15.14 -10.87
C GLU A 347 -1.11 -15.95 -12.13
N GLY A 348 0.18 -16.11 -12.42
CA GLY A 348 0.70 -16.79 -13.59
C GLY A 348 0.96 -15.90 -14.80
N MET A 349 0.69 -14.58 -14.71
CA MET A 349 1.15 -13.63 -15.73
C MET A 349 2.67 -13.67 -15.80
N ASP A 350 3.23 -13.82 -17.00
CA ASP A 350 4.68 -13.96 -17.21
C ASP A 350 5.34 -15.04 -16.34
N GLY A 351 4.58 -16.07 -15.92
CA GLY A 351 5.06 -17.14 -15.05
C GLY A 351 5.17 -16.78 -13.56
N LYS A 352 4.72 -15.58 -13.16
CA LYS A 352 4.82 -15.05 -11.78
C LYS A 352 3.86 -15.72 -10.81
N SER A 353 4.32 -15.94 -9.58
CA SER A 353 3.46 -16.34 -8.46
C SER A 353 2.56 -15.18 -8.00
N LEU A 354 1.63 -15.45 -7.08
CA LEU A 354 0.82 -14.37 -6.49
C LEU A 354 1.67 -13.36 -5.72
N ALA A 355 2.68 -13.82 -4.97
CA ALA A 355 3.59 -12.95 -4.24
C ALA A 355 4.38 -12.03 -5.18
N ASP A 356 4.90 -12.58 -6.28
CA ASP A 356 5.61 -11.78 -7.30
C ASP A 356 4.70 -10.75 -7.96
N VAL A 357 3.45 -11.12 -8.26
CA VAL A 357 2.44 -10.19 -8.79
C VAL A 357 2.09 -9.11 -7.75
N ALA A 358 2.06 -9.45 -6.46
CA ALA A 358 1.82 -8.46 -5.41
C ALA A 358 2.96 -7.44 -5.32
N ILE A 359 4.21 -7.86 -5.53
CA ILE A 359 5.38 -6.98 -5.65
C ILE A 359 5.21 -6.03 -6.86
N ASP A 360 4.79 -6.53 -8.02
CA ASP A 360 4.51 -5.67 -9.18
C ASP A 360 3.44 -4.62 -8.89
N VAL A 361 2.34 -5.02 -8.23
CA VAL A 361 1.24 -4.11 -7.84
C VAL A 361 1.77 -3.04 -6.87
N SER A 362 2.55 -3.43 -5.87
CA SER A 362 3.16 -2.49 -4.94
C SER A 362 4.10 -1.52 -5.66
N SER A 363 4.91 -2.02 -6.60
CA SER A 363 5.82 -1.19 -7.38
C SER A 363 5.05 -0.12 -8.16
N ARG A 364 3.92 -0.47 -8.80
CA ARG A 364 3.03 0.49 -9.47
C ARG A 364 2.44 1.54 -8.54
N ILE A 365 2.14 1.16 -7.31
CA ILE A 365 1.61 2.07 -6.29
C ILE A 365 2.67 3.09 -5.86
N CYS A 366 3.91 2.62 -5.73
CA CYS A 366 5.04 3.42 -5.25
C CYS A 366 5.85 4.08 -6.36
N GLU A 367 5.51 3.87 -7.64
CA GLU A 367 6.14 4.56 -8.76
C GLU A 367 5.95 6.08 -8.62
N PRO A 368 7.03 6.88 -8.69
CA PRO A 368 6.94 8.34 -8.66
C PRO A 368 5.97 8.82 -9.74
N VAL A 369 5.02 9.69 -9.37
CA VAL A 369 4.14 10.33 -10.36
C VAL A 369 5.01 11.24 -11.20
N ASP A 370 5.33 10.81 -12.41
CA ASP A 370 6.10 11.59 -13.36
C ASP A 370 5.22 12.74 -13.89
N ASP A 371 5.15 13.83 -13.11
CA ASP A 371 4.31 15.03 -13.33
C ASP A 371 4.56 15.70 -14.70
N ARG A 372 5.59 15.27 -15.42
CA ARG A 372 6.01 15.82 -16.71
C ARG A 372 5.11 15.46 -17.88
N ARG A 373 4.19 14.49 -17.74
CA ARG A 373 3.24 14.14 -18.83
C ARG A 373 2.00 15.03 -18.91
N ALA A 374 1.77 15.92 -17.94
CA ALA A 374 0.58 16.78 -17.90
C ALA A 374 0.60 17.98 -18.88
N VAL A 375 1.69 18.22 -19.64
CA VAL A 375 1.87 19.51 -20.37
C VAL A 375 1.83 19.39 -21.92
N THR A 376 1.69 18.22 -22.53
CA THR A 376 1.83 18.10 -24.01
C THR A 376 0.63 17.62 -24.84
N SER A 377 -0.59 17.58 -24.29
CA SER A 377 -1.82 17.38 -25.11
C SER A 377 -2.51 18.68 -25.54
N GLY A 378 -1.71 19.74 -25.75
CA GLY A 378 -2.15 21.01 -26.31
C GLY A 378 -1.51 21.29 -27.67
N ALA A 379 -1.62 20.38 -28.64
CA ALA A 379 -1.19 20.65 -30.01
C ALA A 379 -2.06 19.93 -31.07
N ILE A 380 -3.05 20.67 -31.54
CA ILE A 380 -3.43 20.85 -32.95
C ILE A 380 -3.68 19.57 -33.77
N LEU A 381 -4.97 19.30 -34.03
CA LEU A 381 -5.39 18.70 -35.31
C LEU A 381 -6.04 19.80 -36.18
N PRO A 382 -5.79 19.80 -37.50
CA PRO A 382 -6.40 20.74 -38.45
C PRO A 382 -7.91 20.54 -38.61
#